data_AF-A0A0A2HSB1-F1
#
_entry.id   AF-A0A0A2HSB1-F1
#
_cell.length_a   1.000
_cell.length_b   1.000
_cell.length_c   1.000
_cell.angle_alpha   90.00
_cell.angle_beta   90.00
_cell.angle_gamma   90.00
#
_symmetry.space_group_name_H-M   'P 1'
#
loop_
_entity.id
_entity.type
_entity.pdbx_description
1 polymer ?
#
loop_
_entity_poly.entity_id
_entity_poly.type
_entity_poly.pdbx_seq_one_letter_code
_entity_poly.pdbx_strand_id
1 'polypeptide(L)'
;MSVRTIYKCDKCGKEQETHEQFWKVGVVAYPFTGTLNTYSPFVTREHEQQVCRPCLESYGLFVQTRNKEVATQSTPTLEDVIIELIHETVDSRD
;
A
#
# COMPACT_ATOMS: atom_id res chain seq x y z
N MET A 1 -26.99 -13.41 -12.60
CA MET A 1 -25.65 -14.06 -12.51
C MET A 1 -24.65 -12.97 -12.16
N SER A 2 -23.89 -13.13 -11.07
CA SER A 2 -22.79 -12.22 -10.73
C SER A 2 -21.45 -12.82 -11.16
N VAL A 3 -20.60 -12.00 -11.77
CA VAL A 3 -19.20 -12.35 -12.03
C VAL A 3 -18.39 -11.91 -10.81
N ARG A 4 -17.66 -12.83 -10.19
CA ARG A 4 -16.72 -12.53 -9.09
C ARG A 4 -15.30 -12.84 -9.54
N THR A 5 -14.39 -11.90 -9.29
CA THR A 5 -12.95 -12.10 -9.53
C THR A 5 -12.33 -12.60 -8.24
N ILE A 6 -11.57 -13.69 -8.30
CA ILE A 6 -10.85 -14.27 -7.16
C ILE A 6 -9.36 -14.23 -7.48
N TYR A 7 -8.56 -13.73 -6.55
CA TYR A 7 -7.11 -13.68 -6.67
C TYR A 7 -6.50 -14.82 -5.85
N LYS A 8 -5.53 -15.55 -6.44
CA LYS A 8 -4.90 -16.71 -5.80
C LYS A 8 -3.39 -16.51 -5.69
N CYS A 9 -2.83 -16.86 -4.54
CA CYS A 9 -1.38 -16.82 -4.29
C CYS A 9 -0.66 -17.99 -4.95
N ASP A 10 0.37 -17.69 -5.75
CA ASP A 10 1.18 -18.70 -6.43
C ASP A 10 1.97 -19.57 -5.44
N LYS A 11 2.31 -19.01 -4.27
CA LYS A 11 3.08 -19.73 -3.24
C LYS A 11 2.24 -20.64 -2.36
N CYS A 12 1.14 -20.13 -1.80
CA CYS A 12 0.34 -20.87 -0.80
C CYS A 12 -1.05 -21.29 -1.28
N GLY A 13 -1.47 -20.87 -2.47
CA GLY A 13 -2.77 -21.22 -3.05
C GLY A 13 -3.97 -20.58 -2.37
N LYS A 14 -3.78 -19.73 -1.35
CA LYS A 14 -4.88 -19.02 -0.68
C LYS A 14 -5.53 -18.02 -1.61
N GLU A 15 -6.85 -17.98 -1.55
CA GLU A 15 -7.70 -17.05 -2.30
C GLU A 15 -7.95 -15.78 -1.50
N GLN A 16 -8.06 -14.64 -2.20
CA GLN A 16 -8.52 -13.38 -1.64
C GLN A 16 -9.43 -12.69 -2.66
N GLU A 17 -10.36 -11.88 -2.15
CA GLU A 17 -11.31 -11.14 -2.98
C GLU A 17 -10.70 -9.85 -3.57
N THR A 18 -9.62 -9.34 -2.98
CA THR A 18 -8.99 -8.09 -3.40
C THR A 18 -7.56 -8.30 -3.88
N HIS A 19 -7.15 -7.52 -4.88
CA HIS A 19 -5.79 -7.50 -5.41
C HIS A 19 -4.83 -6.68 -4.53
N GLU A 20 -5.34 -5.88 -3.58
CA GLU A 20 -4.57 -4.90 -2.81
C GLU A 20 -3.50 -5.53 -1.90
N GLN A 21 -3.55 -6.84 -1.67
CA GLN A 21 -2.58 -7.58 -0.86
C GLN A 21 -1.80 -8.64 -1.66
N PHE A 22 -1.58 -8.37 -2.95
CA PHE A 22 -0.72 -9.16 -3.81
C PHE A 22 0.48 -8.36 -4.28
N TRP A 23 1.65 -8.99 -4.20
CA TRP A 23 2.90 -8.43 -4.68
C TRP A 23 3.51 -9.35 -5.72
N LYS A 24 4.02 -8.74 -6.78
CA LYS A 24 4.84 -9.41 -7.76
C LYS A 24 6.28 -9.42 -7.26
N VAL A 25 6.83 -10.61 -7.06
CA VAL A 25 8.22 -10.83 -6.67
C VAL A 25 8.95 -11.58 -7.76
N GLY A 26 10.22 -11.24 -7.97
CA GLY A 26 11.09 -11.96 -8.88
C GLY A 26 12.54 -11.87 -8.43
N VAL A 27 13.32 -12.90 -8.78
CA VAL A 27 14.74 -12.99 -8.41
C VAL A 27 15.57 -12.93 -9.68
N VAL A 28 16.60 -12.11 -9.64
CA VAL A 28 17.59 -11.97 -10.72
C VAL A 28 18.96 -12.16 -10.13
N ALA A 29 19.71 -13.14 -10.65
CA ALA A 29 21.10 -13.34 -10.31
C ALA A 29 21.98 -12.66 -11.38
N TYR A 30 22.90 -11.80 -10.95
CA TYR A 30 23.86 -11.17 -11.84
C TYR A 30 25.26 -11.75 -11.57
N PRO A 31 25.86 -12.50 -12.50
CA PRO A 31 27.26 -12.88 -12.36
C PRO A 31 28.13 -11.64 -12.58
N PHE A 32 28.87 -11.23 -11.55
CA PHE A 32 29.83 -10.14 -11.68
C PHE A 32 31.05 -10.61 -12.49
N THR A 33 30.92 -10.64 -13.80
CA THR A 33 32.06 -10.74 -14.73
C THR A 33 32.59 -9.33 -14.90
N GLY A 34 33.84 -9.04 -14.53
CA GLY A 34 34.43 -7.68 -14.42
C GLY A 34 34.40 -6.76 -15.66
N THR A 35 33.71 -7.14 -16.72
CA THR A 35 33.27 -6.26 -17.81
C THR A 35 31.88 -5.73 -17.50
N LEU A 36 31.72 -4.40 -17.45
CA LEU A 36 30.44 -3.71 -17.34
C LEU A 36 29.56 -4.02 -18.56
N ASN A 37 28.94 -5.19 -18.58
CA ASN A 37 28.01 -5.56 -19.63
C ASN A 37 26.75 -4.72 -19.42
N THR A 38 26.43 -3.87 -20.39
CA THR A 38 25.38 -2.83 -20.32
C THR A 38 23.95 -3.41 -20.30
N TYR A 39 23.81 -4.73 -20.24
CA TYR A 39 22.53 -5.41 -20.14
C TYR A 39 22.05 -5.40 -18.68
N SER A 40 21.16 -4.45 -18.39
CA SER A 40 20.32 -4.51 -17.19
C SER A 40 19.63 -5.88 -17.16
N PRO A 41 19.80 -6.68 -16.10
CA PRO A 41 19.14 -7.95 -16.03
C PRO A 41 17.67 -7.68 -15.67
N PHE A 42 16.83 -7.61 -16.70
CA PHE A 42 15.38 -7.50 -16.51
C PHE A 42 14.87 -8.82 -15.92
N VAL A 43 14.04 -8.72 -14.88
CA VAL A 43 13.24 -9.86 -14.41
C VAL A 43 12.33 -10.27 -15.58
N THR A 44 12.57 -11.42 -16.20
CA THR A 44 11.63 -11.93 -17.20
C THR A 44 10.36 -12.41 -16.50
N ARG A 45 9.21 -12.31 -17.17
CA ARG A 45 7.90 -12.73 -16.61
C ARG A 45 7.89 -14.18 -16.11
N GLU A 46 8.78 -15.02 -16.62
CA GLU A 46 8.95 -16.43 -16.22
C GLU A 46 9.53 -16.59 -14.81
N HIS A 47 10.21 -15.56 -14.29
CA HIS A 47 10.81 -15.55 -12.96
C HIS A 47 10.01 -14.68 -11.97
N GLU A 48 8.79 -14.29 -12.34
CA GLU A 48 7.88 -13.51 -11.49
C GLU A 48 6.84 -14.43 -10.82
N GLN A 49 6.51 -14.15 -9.56
CA GLN A 49 5.43 -14.81 -8.82
C GLN A 49 4.53 -13.77 -8.16
N GLN A 50 3.21 -14.00 -8.15
CA GLN A 50 2.23 -13.21 -7.42
C GLN A 50 2.00 -13.83 -6.04
N VAL A 51 2.41 -13.14 -5.00
CA VAL A 51 2.40 -13.65 -3.63
C VAL A 51 1.59 -12.76 -2.69
N CYS A 52 0.87 -13.38 -1.76
CA CYS A 52 0.14 -12.67 -0.71
C CYS A 52 1.08 -12.18 0.39
N ARG A 53 0.63 -11.20 1.18
CA ARG A 53 1.42 -10.58 2.27
C ARG A 53 2.17 -11.58 3.17
N PRO A 54 1.53 -12.63 3.73
CA PRO A 54 2.24 -13.58 4.59
C PRO A 54 3.35 -14.35 3.86
N CYS A 55 3.15 -14.61 2.56
CA CYS A 55 4.16 -15.26 1.73
C CYS A 55 5.30 -14.30 1.41
N LEU A 56 5.00 -13.03 1.18
CA LEU A 56 6.00 -11.98 1.00
C LEU A 56 6.90 -11.83 2.23
N GLU A 57 6.29 -11.75 3.42
CA GLU A 57 7.00 -11.65 4.70
C GLU A 57 7.85 -12.89 4.99
N SER A 58 7.44 -14.07 4.53
CA SER A 58 8.26 -15.29 4.63
C SER A 58 9.53 -15.27 3.78
N TYR A 59 9.60 -14.41 2.75
CA TYR A 59 10.84 -14.14 2.01
C TYR A 59 11.71 -13.09 2.71
N GLY A 60 11.28 -12.55 3.86
CA GLY A 60 11.94 -11.45 4.56
C GLY A 60 11.64 -10.07 3.97
N LEU A 61 10.69 -9.97 3.04
CA LEU A 61 10.26 -8.71 2.43
C LEU A 61 9.09 -8.13 3.22
N PHE A 62 9.36 -7.09 3.99
CA PHE A 62 8.34 -6.39 4.78
C PHE A 62 7.88 -5.15 4.05
N VAL A 63 6.59 -5.09 3.73
CA VAL A 63 5.99 -3.92 3.12
C VAL A 63 5.78 -2.89 4.21
N GLN A 64 6.55 -1.80 4.16
CA GLN A 64 6.23 -0.64 4.96
C GLN A 64 4.89 -0.09 4.48
N THR A 65 3.88 -0.16 5.34
CA THR A 65 2.68 0.64 5.15
C THR A 65 3.15 2.09 5.15
N ARG A 66 3.26 2.70 3.97
CA ARG A 66 3.34 4.15 3.88
C ARG A 66 2.16 4.63 4.71
N ASN A 67 2.44 5.33 5.81
CA ASN A 67 1.41 6.13 6.47
C ASN A 67 0.89 7.03 5.35
N LYS A 68 -0.25 6.67 4.75
CA LYS A 68 -1.14 7.68 4.19
C LYS A 68 -1.35 8.56 5.39
N GLU A 69 -0.79 9.77 5.36
CA GLU A 69 -1.21 10.83 6.25
C GLU A 69 -2.74 10.83 6.13
N VAL A 70 -3.40 10.23 7.12
CA VAL A 70 -4.83 10.41 7.30
C VAL A 70 -4.91 11.90 7.43
N ALA A 71 -5.51 12.57 6.45
CA ALA A 71 -5.73 14.00 6.49
C ALA A 71 -6.31 14.27 7.87
N THR A 72 -5.49 14.84 8.76
CA THR A 72 -5.88 15.12 10.13
C THR A 72 -7.04 16.06 9.95
N GLN A 73 -8.25 15.63 10.27
CA GLN A 73 -9.36 16.56 10.39
C GLN A 73 -8.83 17.67 11.28
N SER A 74 -8.74 18.89 10.74
CA SER A 74 -8.18 20.02 11.45
C SER A 74 -8.95 20.15 12.74
N THR A 75 -8.33 19.79 13.86
CA THR A 75 -8.86 20.13 15.18
C THR A 75 -9.09 21.63 15.17
N PRO A 76 -10.31 22.10 15.48
CA PRO A 76 -10.61 23.53 15.47
C PRO A 76 -9.61 24.22 16.39
N THR A 77 -9.08 25.34 15.92
CA THR A 77 -8.13 26.08 16.75
C THR A 77 -8.90 26.79 17.86
N LEU A 78 -8.19 27.24 18.90
CA LEU A 78 -8.82 27.97 20.01
C LEU A 78 -9.55 29.22 19.49
N GLU A 79 -9.02 29.85 18.45
CA GLU A 79 -9.62 31.01 17.79
C GLU A 79 -10.97 30.65 17.16
N ASP A 80 -11.08 29.51 16.48
CA ASP A 80 -12.34 29.06 15.86
C ASP A 80 -13.43 28.80 16.92
N VAL A 81 -13.04 28.19 18.05
CA VAL A 81 -13.96 27.95 19.19
C VAL A 81 -14.41 29.25 19.84
N ILE A 82 -13.51 30.24 19.96
CA ILE A 82 -13.85 31.55 20.51
C ILE A 82 -14.84 32.29 19.59
N ILE A 83 -14.64 32.20 18.27
CA ILE A 83 -15.53 32.82 17.29
C ILE A 83 -16.94 32.21 17.37
N GLU A 84 -17.04 30.88 17.46
CA GLU A 84 -18.32 30.17 17.56
C GLU A 84 -19.10 30.56 18.83
N LEU A 85 -18.42 30.65 19.98
CA LEU A 85 -19.02 31.09 21.24
C LEU A 85 -19.54 32.55 21.19
N ILE A 86 -18.83 33.44 20.49
CA ILE A 86 -19.27 34.83 20.33
C ILE A 86 -20.52 34.88 19.43
N HIS A 87 -20.55 34.11 18.34
CA HIS A 87 -21.72 34.05 17.48
C HIS A 87 -22.95 33.51 18.20
N GLU A 88 -22.83 32.40 18.93
CA GLU A 88 -23.95 31.85 19.72
C GLU A 88 -24.49 32.84 20.76
N THR A 89 -23.61 33.59 21.42
CA THR A 89 -24.03 34.53 22.47
C THR A 89 -24.67 35.80 21.91
N VAL A 90 -24.34 36.22 20.70
CA VAL A 90 -24.98 37.35 20.01
C VAL A 90 -26.35 36.97 19.47
N ASP A 91 -26.48 35.80 18.85
CA ASP A 91 -27.76 35.32 18.30
C ASP A 91 -28.78 34.96 19.39
N SER A 92 -28.32 34.60 20.60
CA SER A 92 -29.18 34.34 21.76
C SER A 92 -29.76 35.60 22.45
N ARG A 93 -29.41 36.79 21.95
CA ARG A 93 -29.68 38.08 22.61
C ARG A 93 -30.65 39.00 21.87
N ASP A 94 -31.22 38.52 20.76
CA ASP A 94 -32.44 39.02 20.12
C ASP A 94 -33.65 38.15 20.52
#